data_AF-A0A2D8EIL8-F1
#
_entry.id   AF-A0A2D8EIL8-F1
#
_cell.length_a   1.000
_cell.length_b   1.000
_cell.length_c   1.000
_cell.angle_alpha   90.00
_cell.angle_beta   90.00
_cell.angle_gamma   90.00
#
_symmetry.space_group_name_H-M   'P 1'
#
loop_
_entity.id
_entity.type
_entity.pdbx_description
1 polymer ?
#
loop_
_entity_poly.entity_id
_entity_poly.type
_entity_poly.pdbx_seq_one_letter_code
_entity_poly.pdbx_strand_id
1 'polypeptide(L)' 'MLIFNYESKKDLKESIGKPLNYEETSVFGAEYDENGFLTGCNRPHITGYKKEFFANVIME' A
#
# COMPACT_ATOMS: atom_id res chain seq x y z
N MET A 1 1.93 -1.36 -9.90
CA MET A 1 2.03 -2.03 -8.60
C MET A 1 1.84 -0.98 -7.52
N LEU A 2 0.99 -1.26 -6.54
CA LEU A 2 0.81 -0.37 -5.39
C LEU A 2 1.92 -0.61 -4.36
N ILE A 3 2.63 0.45 -4.02
CA ILE A 3 3.62 0.47 -2.96
C ILE A 3 3.02 1.11 -1.72
N PHE A 4 2.95 0.36 -0.63
CA PHE A 4 2.38 0.83 0.63
C PHE A 4 3.46 1.52 1.46
N ASN A 5 3.31 2.83 1.68
CA ASN A 5 4.26 3.64 2.45
C ASN A 5 3.97 3.55 3.95
N TYR A 6 4.24 2.38 4.51
CA TYR A 6 4.13 2.11 5.94
C TYR A 6 5.34 1.30 6.42
N GLU A 7 5.81 1.59 7.63
CA GLU A 7 6.97 0.88 8.21
C GLU A 7 6.64 -0.59 8.51
N SER A 8 5.38 -0.89 8.85
CA SER A 8 4.93 -2.24 9.15
C SER A 8 3.46 -2.49 8.79
N LYS A 9 3.08 -3.78 8.72
CA LYS A 9 1.66 -4.18 8.58
C LYS A 9 0.78 -3.67 9.72
N LYS A 10 1.35 -3.44 10.90
CA LYS A 10 0.62 -2.90 12.06
C LYS A 10 0.20 -1.46 11.78
N ASP A 11 1.13 -0.63 11.29
CA ASP A 11 0.85 0.78 10.99
C ASP A 11 -0.17 0.92 9.85
N LEU A 12 -0.08 0.04 8.85
CA LEU A 12 -1.08 -0.08 7.79
C LEU A 12 -2.47 -0.40 8.36
N LYS A 13 -2.56 -1.39 9.28
CA LYS A 13 -3.83 -1.77 9.92
C LYS A 13 -4.40 -0.66 10.81
N GLU A 14 -3.55 0.10 11.50
CA GLU A 14 -3.94 1.26 12.31
C GLU A 14 -4.42 2.45 11.45
N SER A 15 -4.19 2.39 10.13
CA SER A 15 -4.63 3.40 9.16
C SER A 15 -5.92 3.05 8.43
N ILE A 16 -6.57 1.94 8.76
CA ILE A 16 -7.91 1.60 8.22
C ILE A 16 -8.90 2.71 8.54
N GLY A 17 -9.72 3.10 7.56
CA GLY A 17 -10.65 4.22 7.65
C GLY A 17 -10.02 5.60 7.36
N LYS A 18 -8.74 5.64 6.98
CA LYS A 18 -8.06 6.83 6.46
C LYS A 18 -7.70 6.62 4.99
N PRO A 19 -7.44 7.70 4.22
CA PRO A 19 -6.89 7.57 2.88
C PRO A 19 -5.60 6.74 2.90
N LEU A 20 -5.49 5.79 1.98
CA LEU A 20 -4.33 4.90 1.88
C LEU A 20 -3.09 5.72 1.52
N ASN A 21 -2.00 5.52 2.25
CA ASN A 21 -0.70 6.08 1.89
C ASN A 21 0.02 5.12 0.93
N TYR A 22 -0.03 5.42 -0.36
CA TYR A 22 0.54 4.58 -1.39
C TYR A 22 1.28 5.37 -2.47
N GLU A 23 2.17 4.67 -3.16
CA GLU A 23 2.79 5.12 -4.41
C GLU A 23 2.46 4.13 -5.53
N GLU A 24 1.98 4.65 -6.65
CA GLU A 24 1.68 3.88 -7.84
C GLU A 24 2.92 3.78 -8.71
N THR A 25 3.43 2.56 -8.89
CA THR A 25 4.55 2.28 -9.83
C THR A 25 4.08 1.53 -11.08
N SER A 26 2.76 1.37 -11.26
CA SER A 26 2.19 0.72 -12.43
C SER A 26 2.44 1.54 -13.69
N VAL A 27 2.96 0.89 -14.73
CA VAL A 27 3.04 1.46 -16.08
C VAL A 27 1.84 1.08 -16.95
N PHE A 28 0.93 0.24 -16.43
CA PHE A 28 -0.22 -0.31 -17.17
C PHE A 28 -1.55 0.42 -16.87
N GLY A 29 -1.49 1.55 -16.16
CA GLY A 29 -2.67 2.30 -15.71
C GLY A 29 -2.80 2.30 -14.18
N ALA A 30 -3.73 3.11 -13.67
CA ALA A 30 -3.98 3.22 -12.24
C ALA A 30 -4.59 1.93 -11.69
N GLU A 31 -3.97 1.36 -10.65
CA GLU A 31 -4.49 0.20 -9.92
C GLU A 31 -5.23 0.61 -8.63
N TYR A 32 -5.15 1.89 -8.25
CA TYR A 32 -5.89 2.40 -7.10
C TYR A 32 -7.39 2.51 -7.38
N ASP A 33 -8.18 1.92 -6.47
CA ASP A 33 -9.64 1.96 -6.42
C ASP A 33 -10.06 2.35 -5.00
N GLU A 34 -10.78 3.46 -4.88
CA GLU A 34 -11.23 4.01 -3.61
C GLU A 34 -12.33 3.20 -2.92
N ASN A 35 -13.00 2.28 -3.63
CA ASN A 35 -14.02 1.38 -3.08
C ASN A 35 -13.72 -0.10 -3.43
N GLY A 36 -12.44 -0.43 -3.61
CA GLY A 36 -12.00 -1.70 -4.17
C GLY A 36 -11.09 -2.51 -3.26
N PHE A 37 -10.73 -3.70 -3.77
CA PHE A 37 -9.72 -4.57 -3.18
C PHE A 37 -8.36 -4.28 -3.79
N LEU A 38 -7.45 -3.72 -3.00
CA LEU A 38 -6.12 -3.31 -3.41
C LEU A 38 -5.07 -4.30 -2.95
N THR A 39 -4.25 -4.77 -3.89
CA THR A 39 -3.09 -5.62 -3.60
C THR A 39 -1.82 -4.81 -3.73
N GLY A 40 -0.98 -4.80 -2.69
CA GLY A 40 0.25 -4.03 -2.70
C GLY A 40 1.29 -4.51 -1.70
N CYS A 41 2.42 -3.80 -1.69
CA CYS A 41 3.56 -4.18 -0.87
C CYS A 41 4.40 -2.99 -0.42
N ASN A 42 5.06 -3.09 0.72
CA ASN A 42 6.13 -2.17 1.06
C ASN A 42 7.46 -2.72 0.54
N ARG A 43 8.22 -1.92 -0.21
CA ARG A 43 9.53 -2.30 -0.73
C ARG A 43 10.62 -1.41 -0.11
N PRO A 44 11.48 -1.95 0.78
CA PRO A 44 12.54 -1.20 1.47
C PRO A 44 13.45 -0.34 0.59
N HIS A 45 13.78 -0.84 -0.62
CA HIS A 45 14.65 -0.14 -1.55
C HIS A 45 13.96 1.05 -2.26
N ILE A 46 12.64 1.18 -2.13
CA ILE A 46 11.84 2.28 -2.69
C ILE A 46 11.43 3.25 -1.58
N THR A 47 10.85 2.72 -0.50
CA THR A 47 10.27 3.53 0.58
C THR A 47 11.28 3.94 1.65
N GLY A 48 12.44 3.27 1.71
CA GLY A 48 13.46 3.49 2.76
C GLY A 48 13.14 2.82 4.10
N TYR A 49 12.00 2.15 4.24
CA TYR A 49 11.66 1.39 5.45
C TYR A 49 12.45 0.08 5.56
N LYS A 50 12.60 -0.46 6.77
CA LYS A 50 13.44 -1.65 7.00
C LYS A 50 12.77 -2.98 6.61
N LYS A 51 11.44 -3.05 6.58
CA LYS A 51 10.68 -4.31 6.48
C LYS A 51 9.95 -4.41 5.16
N GLU A 52 10.20 -5.46 4.38
CA GLU A 52 9.38 -5.80 3.22
C GLU A 52 8.11 -6.54 3.67
N PHE A 53 6.97 -6.18 3.08
CA PHE A 53 5.74 -6.93 3.31
C PHE A 53 4.75 -6.83 2.15
N PHE A 54 3.88 -7.84 2.04
CA PHE A 54 2.74 -7.87 1.13
C PHE A 54 1.44 -7.81 1.93
N ALA A 55 0.45 -7.09 1.42
CA ALA A 55 -0.86 -6.96 2.04
C ALA A 55 -1.94 -6.75 0.98
N ASN A 56 -3.15 -7.12 1.38
CA ASN A 56 -4.37 -6.75 0.68
C ASN A 56 -5.14 -5.78 1.56
N VAL A 57 -5.67 -4.73 0.96
CA VAL A 57 -6.45 -3.69 1.64
C VAL A 57 -7.80 -3.59 0.94
N ILE A 58 -8.87 -3.60 1.72
CA ILE A 58 -10.22 -3.30 1.24
C ILE A 58 -10.47 -1.85 1.58
N MET A 59 -10.79 -1.04 0.56
CA MET A 59 -11.21 0.35 0.73
C MET A 59 -12.74 0.39 0.81
N GLU A 60 -13.29 1.09 1.80
CA GLU A 60 -14.73 1.24 2.10
C GLU A 60 -15.05 2.69 2.50
#